data_AF-A0A820LMV2-F1
#
_entry.id   AF-A0A820LMV2-F1
#
_cell.length_a   1.000
_cell.length_b   1.000
_cell.length_c   1.000
_cell.angle_alpha   90.00
_cell.angle_beta   90.00
_cell.angle_gamma   90.00
#
_symmetry.space_group_name_H-M   'P 1'
#
loop_
_entity.id
_entity.type
_entity.pdbx_description
1 polymer ?
#
loop_
_entity_poly.entity_id
_entity_poly.type
_entity_poly.pdbx_seq_one_letter_code
_entity_poly.pdbx_strand_id
1 'polypeptide(L)'
;MVFSGMLVELDGVIKVLSWIKWVSIFRFASNALNVNEFKNLELCPTNNNTANCTNGEYILKDRNIDYATNWDLWKNFVALGLMTIILFILTYIQLVKIKKFK
;
A
#
# COMPACT_ATOMS: atom_id res chain seq x y z
N MET A 1 0.66 -5.91 -8.08
CA MET A 1 1.07 -4.63 -8.71
C MET A 1 -0.11 -3.82 -9.24
N VAL A 2 -0.96 -4.33 -10.14
CA VAL A 2 -2.10 -3.57 -10.72
C VAL A 2 -3.02 -2.95 -9.65
N PHE A 3 -3.26 -3.68 -8.56
CA PHE A 3 -4.12 -3.24 -7.45
C PHE A 3 -3.41 -2.41 -6.36
N SER A 4 -2.23 -1.84 -6.63
CA SER A 4 -1.55 -0.95 -5.66
C SER A 4 -2.33 0.35 -5.41
N GLY A 5 -3.26 0.69 -6.31
CA GLY A 5 -4.05 1.93 -6.30
C GLY A 5 -3.34 3.13 -6.89
N MET A 6 -2.24 2.90 -7.63
CA MET A 6 -1.60 3.91 -8.47
C MET A 6 -2.13 3.88 -9.92
N LEU A 7 -2.50 2.69 -10.43
CA LEU A 7 -2.93 2.49 -11.82
C LEU A 7 -4.45 2.38 -11.98
N VAL A 8 -5.14 1.88 -10.95
CA VAL A 8 -6.59 1.70 -10.95
C VAL A 8 -7.12 2.29 -9.66
N GLU A 9 -7.94 3.31 -9.80
CA GLU A 9 -8.61 3.98 -8.68
C GLU A 9 -9.63 3.02 -8.05
N LEU A 10 -9.54 2.85 -6.73
CA LEU A 10 -10.19 1.73 -6.05
C LEU A 10 -11.72 1.87 -6.00
N ASP A 11 -12.25 3.09 -6.08
CA ASP A 11 -13.69 3.37 -5.98
C ASP A 11 -14.46 2.87 -7.21
N GLY A 12 -13.83 2.85 -8.38
CA GLY A 12 -14.45 2.43 -9.66
C GLY A 12 -14.43 0.93 -9.94
N VAL A 13 -13.86 0.09 -9.07
CA VAL A 13 -13.72 -1.36 -9.35
C VAL A 13 -14.93 -2.13 -8.85
N ILE A 14 -15.45 -3.05 -9.68
CA ILE A 14 -16.54 -3.99 -9.36
C ILE A 14 -16.37 -4.53 -7.93
N LYS A 15 -17.41 -4.39 -7.08
CA LYS A 15 -17.40 -4.75 -5.64
C LYS A 15 -16.76 -6.11 -5.33
N VAL A 16 -16.97 -7.10 -6.20
CA VAL A 16 -16.42 -8.46 -6.07
C VAL A 16 -14.89 -8.48 -6.21
N LEU A 17 -14.33 -7.73 -7.16
CA LEU A 17 -12.88 -7.64 -7.36
C LEU A 17 -12.20 -6.74 -6.32
N SER A 18 -12.96 -5.87 -5.65
CA SER A 18 -12.45 -4.97 -4.60
C SER A 18 -11.92 -5.74 -3.38
N TRP A 19 -12.44 -6.94 -3.11
CA TRP A 19 -11.97 -7.76 -1.98
C TRP A 19 -10.52 -8.24 -2.14
N ILE A 20 -10.07 -8.52 -3.37
CA ILE A 20 -8.69 -8.97 -3.67
C ILE A 20 -7.64 -7.93 -3.26
N LYS A 21 -8.03 -6.65 -3.16
CA LYS A 21 -7.14 -5.56 -2.74
C LYS A 21 -6.61 -5.77 -1.31
N TRP A 22 -7.41 -6.38 -0.43
CA TRP A 22 -7.01 -6.70 0.95
C TRP A 22 -5.97 -7.82 1.05
N VAL A 23 -5.80 -8.61 -0.01
CA VAL A 23 -4.78 -9.68 -0.10
C VAL A 23 -3.50 -9.17 -0.76
N SER A 24 -3.50 -7.96 -1.33
CA SER A 24 -2.37 -7.47 -2.11
C SER A 24 -1.27 -6.85 -1.23
N ILE A 25 -0.14 -7.56 -1.08
CA ILE A 25 1.10 -7.07 -0.44
C ILE A 25 1.51 -5.69 -0.99
N PHE A 26 1.40 -5.51 -2.31
CA PHE A 26 1.77 -4.26 -2.98
C PHE A 26 0.93 -3.06 -2.54
N ARG A 27 -0.34 -3.25 -2.15
CA ARG A 27 -1.21 -2.14 -1.70
C ARG A 27 -0.71 -1.57 -0.37
N PHE A 28 -0.45 -2.45 0.60
CA PHE A 28 0.06 -2.03 1.91
C PHE A 28 1.47 -1.42 1.81
N ALA A 29 2.33 -1.98 0.97
CA ALA A 29 3.66 -1.42 0.71
C ALA A 29 3.60 -0.03 0.06
N SER A 30 2.80 0.15 -1.00
CA SER A 30 2.62 1.46 -1.64
C SER A 30 1.98 2.48 -0.70
N ASN A 31 1.02 2.09 0.14
CA ASN A 31 0.44 2.99 1.13
C ASN A 31 1.49 3.45 2.16
N ALA A 32 2.31 2.54 2.69
CA ALA A 32 3.38 2.89 3.63
C ALA A 32 4.41 3.85 3.02
N LEU A 33 4.80 3.62 1.75
CA LEU A 33 5.72 4.50 1.03
C LEU A 33 5.12 5.89 0.79
N ASN A 34 3.88 5.97 0.29
CA ASN A 34 3.21 7.25 0.06
C ASN A 34 3.08 8.06 1.36
N VAL A 35 2.73 7.43 2.49
CA VAL A 35 2.65 8.13 3.78
C VAL A 35 4.03 8.61 4.23
N ASN A 36 5.10 7.82 4.01
CA ASN A 36 6.45 8.23 4.36
C ASN A 36 7.00 9.37 3.50
N GLU A 37 6.63 9.43 2.22
CA GLU A 37 7.14 10.44 1.28
C GLU A 37 6.33 11.74 1.30
N PHE A 38 5.00 11.67 1.38
CA PHE A 38 4.13 12.85 1.21
C PHE A 38 3.70 13.50 2.53
N LYS A 39 3.92 12.85 3.68
CA LYS A 39 3.61 13.45 4.98
C LYS A 39 4.58 14.61 5.23
N ASN A 40 4.05 15.81 5.46
CA ASN A 40 4.79 17.06 5.65
C ASN A 40 5.63 17.51 4.44
N LEU A 41 5.33 17.01 3.24
CA LEU A 41 6.01 17.46 2.01
C LEU A 41 5.23 18.60 1.37
N GLU A 42 5.88 19.73 1.10
CA GLU A 42 5.31 20.79 0.27
C GLU A 42 5.81 20.66 -1.17
N LEU A 43 4.88 20.52 -2.11
CA LEU A 43 5.14 20.42 -3.53
C LEU A 43 4.92 21.81 -4.16
N CYS A 44 6.00 22.47 -4.53
CA CYS A 44 5.96 23.76 -5.23
C CYS A 44 6.42 23.58 -6.69
N PRO A 45 5.54 23.16 -7.62
CA PRO A 45 5.88 23.09 -9.02
C PRO A 45 6.08 24.49 -9.61
N THR A 46 7.24 24.73 -10.22
CA THR A 46 7.54 25.99 -10.91
C THR A 46 6.84 26.03 -12.26
N ASN A 47 5.60 26.51 -12.30
CA ASN A 47 4.90 26.81 -13.54
C ASN A 47 4.78 28.34 -13.69
N ASN A 48 5.40 28.90 -14.73
CA ASN A 48 5.24 30.30 -15.16
C ASN A 48 5.29 31.33 -14.02
N ASN A 49 6.44 31.44 -13.32
CA ASN A 49 6.75 32.49 -12.35
C ASN A 49 5.80 32.65 -11.14
N THR A 50 4.83 31.76 -10.95
CA THR A 50 3.97 31.71 -9.76
C THR A 50 4.15 30.37 -9.08
N ALA A 51 4.85 30.36 -7.94
CA ALA A 51 5.00 29.16 -7.14
C ALA A 51 3.67 28.90 -6.40
N ASN A 52 2.79 28.10 -7.00
CA ASN A 52 1.61 27.61 -6.30
C ASN A 52 2.01 26.36 -5.50
N CYS A 53 2.32 26.54 -4.22
CA CYS A 53 2.70 25.45 -3.33
C CYS A 53 1.46 24.68 -2.89
N THR A 54 1.50 23.36 -3.04
CA THR A 54 0.45 22.44 -2.62
C THR A 54 0.99 21.49 -1.57
N ASN A 55 0.22 21.25 -0.51
CA ASN A 55 0.63 20.32 0.53
C ASN A 55 0.49 18.87 0.02
N GLY A 56 1.49 18.03 0.24
CA GLY A 56 1.50 16.61 -0.14
C GLY A 56 0.38 15.80 0.51
N GLU A 57 -0.16 16.30 1.62
CA GLU A 57 -1.37 15.78 2.27
C GLU A 57 -2.61 15.78 1.36
N TYR A 58 -2.68 16.67 0.37
CA TYR A 58 -3.75 16.67 -0.63
C TYR A 58 -3.75 15.37 -1.44
N ILE A 59 -2.57 14.90 -1.84
CA ILE A 59 -2.40 13.64 -2.60
C ILE A 59 -2.79 12.44 -1.73
N LEU A 60 -2.51 12.49 -0.43
CA LEU A 60 -2.90 11.42 0.50
C LEU A 60 -4.42 11.38 0.72
N LYS A 61 -5.09 12.54 0.78
CA LYS A 61 -6.56 12.63 0.85
C LYS A 61 -7.23 12.12 -0.42
N ASP A 62 -6.71 12.53 -1.58
CA ASP A 62 -7.21 12.12 -2.90
C ASP A 62 -7.18 10.58 -3.05
N ARG A 63 -6.10 9.94 -2.60
CA ARG A 63 -5.94 8.48 -2.66
C ARG A 63 -6.64 7.71 -1.53
N ASN A 64 -7.39 8.40 -0.68
CA ASN A 64 -8.10 7.86 0.49
C ASN A 64 -7.19 7.00 1.39
N ILE A 65 -6.01 7.53 1.72
CA ILE A 65 -5.03 6.91 2.62
C ILE A 65 -5.10 7.67 3.94
N ASP A 66 -5.37 6.97 5.05
CA ASP A 66 -5.29 7.60 6.37
C ASP A 66 -3.83 7.88 6.73
N TYR A 67 -3.55 9.08 7.23
CA TYR A 67 -2.20 9.52 7.66
C TYR A 67 -2.22 10.32 8.96
N ALA A 68 -3.39 10.46 9.60
CA ALA A 68 -3.61 11.35 10.74
C ALA A 68 -2.81 10.92 11.98
N THR A 69 -2.63 9.61 12.19
CA THR A 69 -1.95 9.08 13.38
C THR A 69 -0.75 8.22 12.98
N ASN A 70 0.29 8.16 13.82
CA ASN A 70 1.41 7.24 13.62
C ASN A 70 0.99 5.76 13.54
N TRP A 71 -0.18 5.43 14.10
CA TRP A 71 -0.80 4.11 13.98
C TRP A 71 -1.20 3.76 12.54
N ASP A 72 -1.59 4.75 11.72
CA ASP A 72 -1.96 4.51 10.32
C ASP A 72 -0.78 4.07 9.44
N LEU A 73 0.44 4.38 9.87
CA LEU A 73 1.64 3.82 9.25
C LEU A 73 1.86 2.38 9.72
N TRP A 74 1.78 2.16 11.04
CA TRP A 74 1.99 0.84 11.65
C TRP A 74 0.99 -0.22 11.19
N LYS A 75 -0.28 0.12 10.93
CA LYS A 75 -1.28 -0.83 10.41
C LYS A 75 -0.83 -1.49 9.10
N ASN A 76 -0.15 -0.75 8.21
CA ASN A 76 0.36 -1.28 6.95
C ASN A 76 1.53 -2.26 7.17
N PHE A 77 2.44 -1.94 8.09
CA PHE A 77 3.56 -2.83 8.45
C PHE A 77 3.08 -4.11 9.14
N VAL A 78 2.13 -4.01 10.06
CA VAL A 78 1.53 -5.17 10.73
C VAL A 78 0.84 -6.08 9.70
N ALA A 79 0.08 -5.50 8.76
CA ALA A 79 -0.56 -6.28 7.70
C ALA A 79 0.47 -7.02 6.82
N LEU A 80 1.56 -6.36 6.42
CA LEU A 80 2.64 -6.99 5.66
C LEU A 80 3.31 -8.13 6.44
N GLY A 81 3.60 -7.91 7.73
CA GLY A 81 4.18 -8.92 8.61
C GLY A 81 3.26 -10.13 8.81
N LEU A 82 1.95 -9.91 8.92
CA LEU A 82 0.99 -11.01 8.99
C LEU A 82 0.99 -11.84 7.70
N MET A 83 0.99 -11.18 6.53
CA MET A 83 1.03 -11.87 5.24
C MET A 83 2.30 -12.69 5.06
N THR A 84 3.48 -12.20 5.49
CA THR A 84 4.73 -12.96 5.39
C THR A 84 4.71 -14.20 6.29
N ILE A 85 4.20 -14.09 7.51
CA ILE A 85 4.02 -15.24 8.42
C ILE A 85 3.12 -16.30 7.78
N ILE A 86 1.99 -15.90 7.17
CA ILE A 86 1.08 -16.83 6.47
C ILE A 86 1.82 -17.56 5.33
N LEU A 87 2.56 -16.83 4.51
CA LEU A 87 3.34 -17.43 3.41
C LEU A 87 4.42 -18.38 3.93
N PHE A 88 5.08 -18.06 5.03
CA PHE A 88 6.06 -18.95 5.65
C PHE A 88 5.44 -20.21 6.23
N ILE A 89 4.24 -20.13 6.81
CA ILE A 89 3.50 -21.31 7.27
C ILE A 89 3.14 -22.18 6.05
N LEU A 90 2.66 -21.58 4.96
CA LEU A 90 2.34 -22.30 3.74
C LEU A 90 3.59 -22.97 3.13
N THR A 91 4.71 -22.27 3.02
CA THR A 91 5.96 -22.86 2.49
C THR A 91 6.48 -23.97 3.39
N TYR A 92 6.40 -23.81 4.71
CA TYR A 92 6.74 -24.86 5.67
C TYR A 92 5.91 -26.13 5.46
N ILE A 93 4.58 -26.00 5.33
CA ILE A 93 3.68 -27.14 5.06
C ILE A 93 4.05 -27.80 3.72
N GLN A 94 4.31 -27.01 2.68
CA GLN A 94 4.69 -27.54 1.37
C GLN A 94 6.02 -28.32 1.44
N LEU A 95 7.02 -27.79 2.14
CA LEU A 95 8.31 -28.44 2.34
C LEU A 95 8.19 -29.77 3.09
N VAL A 96 7.34 -29.84 4.12
CA VAL A 96 7.07 -31.09 4.86
C VAL A 96 6.38 -32.14 3.97
N LYS A 97 5.52 -31.72 3.04
CA LYS A 97 4.79 -32.62 2.13
C LYS A 97 5.65 -33.15 0.97
N ILE A 98 6.76 -32.50 0.64
CA ILE A 98 7.66 -32.99 -0.40
C ILE A 98 8.31 -34.29 0.10
N LYS A 99 7.94 -35.41 -0.52
CA LYS A 99 8.62 -36.68 -0.30
C LYS A 99 10.06 -36.52 -0.78
N LYS A 100 11.03 -36.68 0.11
CA LYS A 100 12.42 -36.89 -0.29
C LYS A 100 12.45 -38.18 -1.11
N PHE A 101 12.62 -38.06 -2.42
CA PHE A 101 12.99 -39.20 -3.24
C PHE A 101 14.36 -39.68 -2.74
N LYS A 102 14.43 -40.95 -2.36
CA LYS A 102 15.65 -41.64 -1.94
C LYS A 102 16.35 -42.19 -3.17
#